data_AF-A0A928DFN4-F1
#
_entry.id   AF-A0A928DFN4-F1
#
_cell.length_a   1.000
_cell.length_b   1.000
_cell.length_c   1.000
_cell.angle_alpha   90.00
_cell.angle_beta   90.00
_cell.angle_gamma   90.00
#
_symmetry.space_group_name_H-M   'P 1'
#
loop_
_entity.id
_entity.type
_entity.pdbx_description
1 polymer ?
#
loop_
_entity_poly.entity_id
_entity_poly.type
_entity_poly.pdbx_seq_one_letter_code
_entity_poly.pdbx_strand_id
1 'polypeptide(L)'
;MMFLRSVKSVFSGVAGFPEFAKRNAFRALFHLFLFCFLFSLICSGIQTYFISQKIDICTAGLEKRFGGIEISSEGIRPEKNRDVSWNFLFPGNVRLDYFAPGDDLTGKKMNEWEQFSGIIWGQRGFFIWFRPDASKSYYMMPFLNTDNAAKLMPVQKSYMAPVGQKEIEAELKRYQEKPDVKGIPTSRHSFSEIGKTIKIGCYAVFAVFATLGNFALTLILILMFAALQALWKAPGLDSLKFGKTVSLLCYTAFPALAIKMLLDSFSFPGVAEVLFYIVFFIYQMVAFNEVRRSITGEQNSNGPEH
;
A
#
# COMPACT_ATOMS: atom_id res chain seq x y z
N MET A 1 27.42 5.37 6.49
CA MET A 1 27.31 5.89 7.88
C MET A 1 26.96 7.39 8.02
N MET A 2 26.60 8.15 6.98
CA MET A 2 26.25 9.59 7.12
C MET A 2 24.74 9.91 7.13
N PHE A 3 23.86 8.98 6.75
CA PHE A 3 22.41 9.22 6.69
C PHE A 3 21.80 9.51 8.06
N LEU A 4 21.97 8.62 9.05
CA LEU A 4 21.41 8.81 10.40
C LEU A 4 21.94 10.07 11.10
N ARG A 5 23.20 10.45 10.84
CA ARG A 5 23.75 11.74 11.31
C ARG A 5 23.04 12.93 10.67
N SER A 6 22.69 12.82 9.39
CA SER A 6 21.95 13.87 8.66
C SER A 6 20.53 13.98 9.20
N VAL A 7 19.84 12.86 9.41
CA VAL A 7 18.52 12.81 10.04
C VAL A 7 18.59 13.45 11.43
N LYS A 8 19.48 12.98 12.31
CA LYS A 8 19.65 13.55 13.65
C LYS A 8 19.89 15.06 13.60
N SER A 9 20.77 15.52 12.71
CA SER A 9 21.10 16.94 12.58
C SER A 9 19.89 17.77 12.13
N VAL A 10 19.12 17.32 11.13
CA VAL A 10 17.87 17.99 10.70
C VAL A 10 16.85 18.09 11.85
N PHE A 11 16.68 17.03 12.64
CA PHE A 11 15.73 17.01 13.76
C PHE A 11 16.26 17.70 15.03
N SER A 12 17.55 17.99 15.12
CA SER A 12 18.18 18.64 16.29
C SER A 12 18.25 20.17 16.16
N GLY A 13 17.96 20.72 14.98
CA GLY A 13 17.88 22.17 14.76
C GLY A 13 18.38 22.58 13.38
N VAL A 14 18.47 23.89 13.17
CA VAL A 14 18.74 24.47 11.83
C VAL A 14 20.21 24.73 11.52
N ALA A 15 21.09 24.61 12.50
CA ALA A 15 22.53 24.86 12.36
C ALA A 15 23.24 23.92 11.36
N GLY A 16 22.65 22.76 11.05
CA GLY A 16 23.21 21.81 10.07
C GLY A 16 22.93 22.16 8.60
N PHE A 17 21.99 23.07 8.31
CA PHE A 17 21.57 23.37 6.94
C PHE A 17 22.65 23.97 6.02
N PRO A 18 23.57 24.83 6.50
CA PRO A 18 24.71 25.27 5.69
C PRO A 18 25.58 24.13 5.16
N GLU A 19 25.79 23.07 5.95
CA GLU A 19 26.53 21.89 5.51
C GLU A 19 25.74 21.10 4.46
N PHE A 20 24.42 21.00 4.61
CA PHE A 20 23.55 20.31 3.66
C PHE A 20 23.49 21.01 2.29
N ALA A 21 23.55 22.34 2.25
CA ALA A 21 23.62 23.11 1.01
C ALA A 21 24.93 22.90 0.23
N LYS A 22 26.01 22.46 0.90
CA LYS A 22 27.31 22.14 0.27
C LYS A 22 27.34 20.72 -0.33
N ARG A 23 26.33 19.87 -0.06
CA ARG A 23 26.28 18.47 -0.54
C ARG A 23 25.76 18.35 -1.98
N ASN A 24 26.12 17.24 -2.62
CA ASN A 24 25.61 16.88 -3.94
C ASN A 24 24.11 16.54 -3.89
N ALA A 25 23.33 17.09 -4.82
CA ALA A 25 21.90 16.83 -4.99
C ALA A 25 21.57 15.33 -5.09
N PHE A 26 22.35 14.55 -5.83
CA PHE A 26 22.09 13.10 -5.99
C PHE A 26 22.13 12.37 -4.65
N ARG A 27 23.08 12.77 -3.80
CA ARG A 27 23.20 12.21 -2.45
C ARG A 27 22.03 12.61 -1.55
N ALA A 28 21.56 13.85 -1.67
CA ALA A 28 20.38 14.31 -0.94
C ALA A 28 19.11 13.59 -1.38
N LEU A 29 18.95 13.35 -2.69
CA LEU A 29 17.85 12.55 -3.25
C LEU A 29 17.89 11.10 -2.76
N PHE A 30 19.08 10.48 -2.72
CA PHE A 30 19.23 9.15 -2.14
C PHE A 30 18.87 9.12 -0.65
N HIS A 31 19.28 10.12 0.13
CA HIS A 31 18.88 10.24 1.52
C HIS A 31 17.36 10.46 1.68
N LEU A 32 16.73 11.24 0.80
CA LEU A 32 15.28 11.42 0.78
C LEU A 32 14.55 10.09 0.49
N PHE A 33 15.00 9.34 -0.52
CA PHE A 33 14.45 8.02 -0.80
C PHE A 33 14.61 7.06 0.39
N LEU A 34 15.81 7.02 0.99
CA LEU A 34 16.08 6.18 2.14
C LEU A 34 15.24 6.58 3.36
N PHE A 35 14.99 7.88 3.56
CA PHE A 35 14.09 8.39 4.58
C PHE A 35 12.66 7.90 4.34
N CYS A 36 12.12 8.11 3.14
CA CYS A 36 10.78 7.61 2.78
C CYS A 36 10.67 6.09 2.97
N PHE A 37 11.69 5.33 2.54
CA PHE A 37 11.70 3.88 2.67
C PHE A 37 11.65 3.43 4.14
N LEU A 38 12.60 3.88 4.97
CA LEU A 38 12.69 3.46 6.37
C LEU A 38 11.47 3.89 7.17
N PHE A 39 10.97 5.11 6.93
CA PHE A 39 9.82 5.62 7.64
C PHE A 39 8.51 4.94 7.19
N SER A 40 8.43 4.52 5.91
CA SER A 40 7.32 3.71 5.39
C SER A 40 7.27 2.33 6.02
N LEU A 41 8.40 1.72 6.36
CA LEU A 41 8.41 0.44 7.11
C LEU A 41 7.75 0.59 8.49
N ILE A 42 8.07 1.67 9.21
CA ILE A 42 7.46 1.96 10.51
C ILE A 42 5.95 2.19 10.37
N CYS A 43 5.56 3.06 9.43
CA CYS A 43 4.16 3.42 9.16
C CYS A 43 3.33 2.22 8.70
N SER A 44 3.91 1.40 7.82
CA SER A 44 3.31 0.14 7.36
C SER A 44 3.09 -0.83 8.53
N GLY A 45 4.02 -0.91 9.49
CA GLY A 45 3.85 -1.70 10.71
C GLY A 45 2.63 -1.25 11.53
N ILE A 46 2.45 0.07 11.70
CA ILE A 46 1.30 0.66 12.41
C ILE A 46 -0.02 0.32 11.70
N GLN A 47 -0.10 0.56 10.39
CA GLN A 47 -1.31 0.24 9.61
C GLN A 47 -1.62 -1.26 9.59
N THR A 48 -0.59 -2.09 9.44
CA THR A 48 -0.73 -3.55 9.47
C THR A 48 -1.20 -4.02 10.85
N TYR A 49 -0.75 -3.40 11.95
CA TYR A 49 -1.23 -3.72 13.29
C TYR A 49 -2.75 -3.52 13.43
N PHE A 50 -3.27 -2.37 12.98
CA PHE A 50 -4.71 -2.09 13.02
C PHE A 50 -5.53 -3.07 12.16
N ILE A 51 -5.04 -3.42 10.98
CA ILE A 51 -5.72 -4.37 10.09
C ILE A 51 -5.58 -5.81 10.58
N SER A 52 -4.47 -6.14 11.26
CA SER A 52 -4.20 -7.49 11.77
C SER A 52 -5.28 -7.99 12.70
N GLN A 53 -5.83 -7.12 13.57
CA GLN A 53 -6.92 -7.49 14.47
C GLN A 53 -8.17 -7.93 13.70
N LYS A 54 -8.53 -7.23 12.62
CA LYS A 54 -9.66 -7.61 11.76
C LYS A 54 -9.39 -8.93 11.04
N ILE A 55 -8.16 -9.11 10.54
CA ILE A 55 -7.74 -10.36 9.90
C ILE A 55 -7.87 -11.52 10.89
N ASP A 56 -7.41 -11.37 12.14
CA ASP A 56 -7.48 -12.43 13.15
C ASP A 56 -8.90 -12.82 13.51
N ILE A 57 -9.81 -11.85 13.61
CA ILE A 57 -11.24 -12.12 13.84
C ILE A 57 -11.83 -12.91 12.66
N CYS A 58 -11.53 -12.49 11.43
CA CYS A 58 -12.01 -13.17 10.23
C CYS A 58 -11.46 -14.59 10.13
N THR A 59 -10.15 -14.80 10.30
CA THR A 59 -9.53 -16.12 10.18
C THR A 59 -9.98 -17.06 11.29
N ALA A 60 -10.13 -16.58 12.53
CA ALA A 60 -10.69 -17.38 13.62
C ALA A 60 -12.16 -17.77 13.35
N GLY A 61 -12.96 -16.86 12.79
CA GLY A 61 -14.34 -17.14 12.38
C GLY A 61 -14.43 -18.20 11.28
N LEU A 62 -13.58 -18.08 10.26
CA LEU A 62 -13.46 -19.07 9.19
C LEU A 62 -13.01 -20.43 9.73
N GLU A 63 -11.98 -20.47 10.56
CA GLU A 63 -11.45 -21.70 11.16
C GLU A 63 -12.49 -22.43 12.04
N LYS A 64 -13.27 -21.66 12.81
CA LYS A 64 -14.36 -22.20 13.62
C LYS A 64 -15.44 -22.84 12.75
N ARG A 65 -15.77 -22.21 11.61
CA ARG A 65 -16.86 -22.60 10.72
C ARG A 65 -16.48 -23.74 9.76
N PHE A 66 -15.30 -23.64 9.17
CA PHE A 66 -14.84 -24.45 8.04
C PHE A 66 -13.67 -25.38 8.41
N GLY A 67 -13.04 -25.23 9.58
CA GLY A 67 -11.74 -25.87 9.85
C GLY A 67 -10.68 -25.24 8.95
N GLY A 68 -9.85 -26.04 8.30
CA GLY A 68 -8.96 -25.56 7.24
C GLY A 68 -9.55 -25.66 5.82
N ILE A 69 -8.66 -25.45 4.85
CA ILE A 69 -8.89 -25.70 3.43
C ILE A 69 -8.13 -26.97 3.04
N GLU A 70 -8.84 -28.00 2.60
CA GLU A 70 -8.26 -29.19 1.99
C GLU A 70 -8.27 -29.06 0.47
N ILE A 71 -7.12 -29.27 -0.15
CA ILE A 71 -6.96 -29.32 -1.60
C ILE A 71 -6.61 -30.77 -1.96
N SER A 72 -7.46 -31.43 -2.74
CA SER A 72 -7.26 -32.80 -3.18
C SER A 72 -7.77 -33.02 -4.60
N SER A 73 -7.73 -34.27 -5.09
CA SER A 73 -8.36 -34.66 -6.35
C SER A 73 -9.89 -34.48 -6.36
N GLU A 74 -10.50 -34.32 -5.19
CA GLU A 74 -11.93 -34.01 -5.03
C GLU A 74 -12.21 -32.49 -5.11
N GLY A 75 -11.17 -31.67 -5.22
CA GLY A 75 -11.26 -30.22 -5.28
C GLY A 75 -10.83 -29.51 -4.01
N ILE A 76 -11.18 -28.22 -3.94
CA ILE A 76 -10.89 -27.35 -2.80
C ILE A 76 -12.12 -27.35 -1.90
N ARG A 77 -12.01 -27.92 -0.70
CA ARG A 77 -13.14 -28.11 0.22
C ARG A 77 -12.76 -27.71 1.65
N PRO A 78 -13.72 -27.28 2.47
CA PRO A 78 -13.47 -27.06 3.88
C PRO A 78 -13.27 -28.40 4.59
N GLU A 79 -12.45 -28.42 5.63
CA GLU A 79 -12.25 -29.63 6.44
C GLU A 79 -13.49 -29.99 7.27
N LYS A 80 -14.28 -28.99 7.67
CA LYS A 80 -15.57 -29.13 8.38
C LYS A 80 -16.71 -28.74 7.46
N ASN A 81 -17.87 -29.38 7.65
CA ASN A 81 -19.10 -29.05 6.92
C ASN A 81 -18.97 -29.11 5.37
N ARG A 82 -18.12 -30.00 4.86
CA ARG A 82 -17.81 -30.16 3.42
C ARG A 82 -18.99 -30.49 2.52
N ASP A 83 -20.07 -31.01 3.09
CA ASP A 83 -21.25 -31.47 2.34
C ASP A 83 -22.43 -30.50 2.49
N VAL A 84 -22.21 -29.32 3.10
CA VAL A 84 -23.26 -28.33 3.35
C VAL A 84 -22.79 -26.97 2.84
N SER A 85 -23.60 -26.32 2.00
CA SER A 85 -23.35 -24.93 1.61
C SER A 85 -23.49 -23.97 2.79
N TRP A 86 -22.58 -23.01 2.88
CA TRP A 86 -22.55 -22.02 3.96
C TRP A 86 -22.19 -20.65 3.44
N ASN A 87 -22.74 -19.63 4.09
CA ASN A 87 -22.29 -18.26 3.92
C ASN A 87 -21.58 -17.76 5.18
N PHE A 88 -20.67 -16.81 4.98
CA PHE A 88 -19.99 -16.09 6.03
C PHE A 88 -19.89 -14.62 5.62
N LEU A 89 -20.37 -13.72 6.47
CA LEU A 89 -20.30 -12.29 6.23
C LEU A 89 -19.12 -11.70 7.00
N PHE A 90 -18.13 -11.18 6.28
CA PHE A 90 -17.01 -10.47 6.88
C PHE A 90 -17.43 -9.08 7.36
N PRO A 91 -16.74 -8.52 8.38
CA PRO A 91 -16.85 -7.10 8.73
C PRO A 91 -16.57 -6.22 7.50
N GLY A 92 -17.46 -5.27 7.19
CA GLY A 92 -17.34 -4.41 6.01
C GLY A 92 -18.14 -4.87 4.77
N ASN A 93 -19.17 -5.70 4.96
CA ASN A 93 -20.12 -6.13 3.92
C ASN A 93 -19.51 -6.93 2.76
N VAL A 94 -18.43 -7.68 3.02
CA VAL A 94 -17.88 -8.66 2.07
C VAL A 94 -18.43 -10.03 2.42
N ARG A 95 -18.98 -10.75 1.44
CA ARG A 95 -19.58 -12.08 1.66
C ARG A 95 -18.65 -13.20 1.19
N LEU A 96 -18.60 -14.32 1.90
CA LEU A 96 -18.02 -15.58 1.43
C LEU A 96 -19.13 -16.63 1.35
N ASP A 97 -19.30 -17.26 0.19
CA ASP A 97 -20.24 -18.37 0.00
C ASP A 97 -19.49 -19.63 -0.42
N TYR A 98 -19.55 -20.65 0.42
CA TYR A 98 -19.13 -22.00 0.09
C TYR A 98 -20.29 -22.79 -0.50
N PHE A 99 -20.07 -23.40 -1.66
CA PHE A 99 -21.03 -24.28 -2.33
C PHE A 99 -20.57 -25.72 -2.28
N ALA A 100 -21.36 -26.56 -1.61
CA ALA A 100 -21.11 -27.99 -1.53
C ALA A 100 -21.32 -28.70 -2.88
N PRO A 101 -20.73 -29.88 -3.10
CA PRO A 101 -20.94 -30.65 -4.33
C PRO A 101 -22.42 -30.95 -4.58
N GLY A 102 -22.91 -30.56 -5.75
CA GLY A 102 -24.31 -30.80 -6.15
C GLY A 102 -25.30 -29.71 -5.75
N ASP A 103 -24.91 -28.74 -4.93
CA ASP A 103 -25.75 -27.56 -4.67
C ASP A 103 -25.78 -26.63 -5.89
N ASP A 104 -26.93 -26.00 -6.13
CA ASP A 104 -27.11 -25.12 -7.30
C ASP A 104 -26.69 -23.67 -6.99
N LEU A 105 -25.70 -23.16 -7.71
CA LEU A 105 -25.28 -21.77 -7.70
C LEU A 105 -25.66 -21.13 -9.03
N THR A 106 -26.69 -20.30 -8.99
CA THR A 106 -27.15 -19.55 -10.16
C THR A 106 -26.86 -18.07 -10.00
N GLY A 107 -26.63 -17.37 -11.11
CA GLY A 107 -26.54 -15.91 -11.14
C GLY A 107 -27.82 -15.23 -10.61
N LYS A 108 -28.97 -15.93 -10.63
CA LYS A 108 -30.20 -15.47 -9.99
C LYS A 108 -30.07 -15.33 -8.47
N LYS A 109 -29.49 -16.32 -7.78
CA LYS A 109 -29.21 -16.23 -6.34
C LYS A 109 -28.24 -15.09 -6.00
N MET A 110 -27.27 -14.82 -6.88
CA MET A 110 -26.35 -13.70 -6.70
C MET A 110 -27.03 -12.34 -6.80
N ASN A 111 -28.06 -12.20 -7.65
CA ASN A 111 -28.82 -10.96 -7.78
C ASN A 111 -29.63 -10.60 -6.53
N GLU A 112 -29.91 -11.57 -5.67
CA GLU A 112 -30.58 -11.36 -4.39
C GLU A 112 -29.63 -10.86 -3.30
N TRP A 113 -28.32 -10.84 -3.56
CA TRP A 113 -27.34 -10.39 -2.59
C TRP A 113 -27.30 -8.86 -2.49
N GLU A 114 -27.43 -8.37 -1.26
CA GLU A 114 -27.33 -6.95 -0.94
C GLU A 114 -25.88 -6.45 -0.97
N GLN A 115 -24.91 -7.36 -0.79
CA GLN A 115 -23.49 -7.03 -0.76
C GLN A 115 -22.99 -6.58 -2.15
N PHE A 116 -22.01 -5.69 -2.16
CA PHE A 116 -21.36 -5.20 -3.38
C PHE A 116 -20.13 -6.03 -3.78
N SER A 117 -19.67 -6.92 -2.91
CA SER A 117 -18.51 -7.77 -3.20
C SER A 117 -18.53 -9.04 -2.37
N GLY A 118 -17.83 -10.06 -2.87
CA GLY A 118 -17.67 -11.29 -2.14
C GLY A 118 -16.74 -12.29 -2.81
N ILE A 119 -16.67 -13.45 -2.18
CA ILE A 119 -15.85 -14.59 -2.57
C ILE A 119 -16.80 -15.78 -2.67
N ILE A 120 -16.74 -16.49 -3.79
CA ILE A 120 -17.40 -17.76 -4.01
C ILE A 120 -16.33 -18.84 -3.90
N TRP A 121 -16.58 -19.82 -3.05
CA TRP A 121 -15.75 -20.99 -2.86
C TRP A 121 -16.48 -22.19 -3.45
N GLY A 122 -16.01 -22.64 -4.62
CA GLY A 122 -16.47 -23.86 -5.29
C GLY A 122 -15.41 -24.95 -5.32
N GLN A 123 -15.75 -26.10 -5.89
CA GLN A 123 -14.87 -27.27 -5.94
C GLN A 123 -13.58 -27.03 -6.73
N ARG A 124 -13.63 -26.22 -7.81
CA ARG A 124 -12.44 -25.91 -8.60
C ARG A 124 -11.62 -24.77 -8.04
N GLY A 125 -12.12 -23.98 -7.09
CA GLY A 125 -11.44 -22.75 -6.75
C GLY A 125 -12.22 -21.71 -5.96
N PHE A 126 -11.51 -20.62 -5.69
CA PHE A 126 -12.05 -19.38 -5.16
C PHE A 126 -12.22 -18.36 -6.27
N PHE A 127 -13.30 -17.60 -6.17
CA PHE A 127 -13.70 -16.65 -7.17
C PHE A 127 -14.17 -15.36 -6.52
N ILE A 128 -13.57 -14.23 -6.86
CA ILE A 128 -13.94 -12.94 -6.32
C ILE A 128 -14.91 -12.27 -7.27
N TRP A 129 -15.98 -11.70 -6.72
CA TRP A 129 -16.94 -10.90 -7.47
C TRP A 129 -17.10 -9.51 -6.86
N PHE A 130 -17.37 -8.54 -7.72
CA PHE A 130 -17.67 -7.17 -7.34
C PHE A 130 -18.79 -6.62 -8.23
N ARG A 131 -19.74 -5.91 -7.62
CA ARG A 131 -20.87 -5.26 -8.29
C ARG A 131 -20.70 -3.74 -8.13
N PRO A 132 -20.32 -3.01 -9.20
CA PRO A 132 -20.03 -1.57 -9.11
C PRO A 132 -21.25 -0.73 -8.79
N ASP A 133 -22.40 -1.09 -9.38
CA ASP A 133 -23.63 -0.29 -9.33
C ASP A 133 -24.83 -1.17 -8.96
N ALA A 134 -26.05 -0.62 -8.96
CA ALA A 134 -27.27 -1.42 -8.87
C ALA A 134 -27.58 -2.25 -10.14
N SER A 135 -26.68 -2.24 -11.13
CA SER A 135 -26.78 -3.03 -12.35
C SER A 135 -26.58 -4.53 -12.06
N LYS A 136 -27.23 -5.40 -12.85
CA LYS A 136 -27.04 -6.87 -12.77
C LYS A 136 -25.74 -7.34 -13.44
N SER A 137 -24.72 -6.48 -13.50
CA SER A 137 -23.42 -6.76 -14.10
C SER A 137 -22.35 -6.87 -13.03
N TYR A 138 -21.49 -7.88 -13.17
CA TYR A 138 -20.49 -8.21 -12.16
C TYR A 138 -19.10 -8.18 -12.79
N TYR A 139 -18.14 -7.66 -12.03
CA TYR A 139 -16.73 -7.94 -12.25
C TYR A 139 -16.37 -9.20 -11.51
N MET A 140 -15.59 -10.02 -12.18
CA MET A 140 -15.41 -11.41 -11.84
C MET A 140 -13.93 -11.74 -12.02
N MET A 141 -13.30 -12.25 -10.96
CA MET A 141 -11.88 -12.57 -10.97
C MET A 141 -11.65 -13.94 -10.33
N PRO A 142 -11.21 -14.94 -11.10
CA PRO A 142 -10.74 -16.19 -10.52
C PRO A 142 -9.51 -15.91 -9.66
N PHE A 143 -9.59 -16.24 -8.38
CA PHE A 143 -8.52 -15.94 -7.43
C PHE A 143 -7.54 -17.12 -7.33
N LEU A 144 -8.08 -18.34 -7.25
CA LEU A 144 -7.30 -19.56 -7.10
C LEU A 144 -8.09 -20.71 -7.72
N ASN A 145 -7.49 -21.50 -8.60
CA ASN A 145 -8.11 -22.73 -9.12
C ASN A 145 -7.26 -23.95 -8.74
N THR A 146 -7.81 -25.16 -8.79
CA THR A 146 -7.10 -26.41 -8.46
C THR A 146 -5.79 -26.60 -9.22
N ASP A 147 -5.71 -26.12 -10.47
CA ASP A 147 -4.50 -26.19 -11.31
C ASP A 147 -3.36 -25.32 -10.76
N ASN A 148 -3.68 -24.18 -10.16
CA ASN A 148 -2.72 -23.20 -9.62
C ASN A 148 -2.65 -23.20 -8.08
N ALA A 149 -3.60 -23.85 -7.41
CA ALA A 149 -3.74 -23.90 -5.95
C ALA A 149 -2.53 -24.58 -5.31
N ALA A 150 -2.05 -25.68 -5.91
CA ALA A 150 -0.83 -26.36 -5.47
C ALA A 150 0.43 -25.49 -5.59
N LYS A 151 0.39 -24.43 -6.41
CA LYS A 151 1.50 -23.47 -6.60
C LYS A 151 1.23 -22.10 -5.96
N LEU A 152 0.07 -21.91 -5.33
CA LEU A 152 -0.41 -20.62 -4.82
C LEU A 152 -0.31 -19.48 -5.85
N MET A 153 -0.48 -19.79 -7.15
CA MET A 153 -0.40 -18.79 -8.22
C MET A 153 -1.80 -18.23 -8.54
N PRO A 154 -1.96 -16.90 -8.66
CA PRO A 154 -3.24 -16.33 -9.07
C PRO A 154 -3.56 -16.71 -10.53
N VAL A 155 -4.85 -16.88 -10.82
CA VAL A 155 -5.31 -17.17 -12.20
C VAL A 155 -5.20 -15.89 -13.04
N GLN A 156 -4.44 -15.92 -14.14
CA GLN A 156 -4.20 -14.74 -15.00
C GLN A 156 -5.40 -14.29 -15.85
N LYS A 157 -6.54 -15.00 -15.82
CA LYS A 157 -7.75 -14.58 -16.54
C LYS A 157 -8.51 -13.54 -15.71
N SER A 158 -8.26 -12.25 -15.94
CA SER A 158 -9.11 -11.18 -15.43
C SER A 158 -10.17 -10.83 -16.45
N TYR A 159 -11.45 -10.86 -16.08
CA TYR A 159 -12.49 -10.25 -16.90
C TYR A 159 -12.37 -8.73 -16.72
N MET A 160 -11.74 -8.06 -17.70
CA MET A 160 -11.59 -6.60 -17.69
C MET A 160 -12.89 -5.85 -18.05
N ALA A 161 -13.93 -6.59 -18.48
CA ALA A 161 -15.25 -6.07 -18.80
C ALA A 161 -16.32 -6.67 -17.86
N PRO A 162 -17.39 -5.93 -17.56
CA PRO A 162 -18.51 -6.44 -16.79
C PRO A 162 -19.14 -7.64 -17.51
N VAL A 163 -19.28 -8.74 -16.77
CA VAL A 163 -19.78 -10.02 -17.28
C VAL A 163 -21.30 -10.05 -17.14
N GLY A 164 -21.99 -10.49 -18.20
CA GLY A 164 -23.45 -10.63 -18.19
C GLY A 164 -23.92 -11.89 -17.46
N GLN A 165 -25.18 -11.91 -17.00
CA GLN A 165 -25.70 -13.01 -16.16
C GLN A 165 -25.51 -14.43 -16.73
N LYS A 166 -25.60 -14.62 -18.05
CA LYS A 166 -25.40 -15.94 -18.67
C LYS A 166 -23.95 -16.44 -18.60
N GLU A 167 -23.00 -15.53 -18.79
CA GLU A 167 -21.57 -15.84 -18.70
C GLU A 167 -21.17 -16.10 -17.25
N ILE A 168 -21.77 -15.37 -16.31
CA ILE A 168 -21.68 -15.63 -14.88
C ILE A 168 -22.14 -17.05 -14.56
N GLU A 169 -23.35 -17.41 -14.98
CA GLU A 169 -23.91 -18.75 -14.74
C GLU A 169 -23.02 -19.86 -15.32
N ALA A 170 -22.45 -19.64 -16.51
CA ALA A 170 -21.51 -20.59 -17.12
C ALA A 170 -20.21 -20.75 -16.30
N GLU A 171 -19.61 -19.65 -15.83
CA GLU A 171 -18.37 -19.71 -15.05
C GLU A 171 -18.62 -20.25 -13.63
N LEU A 172 -19.73 -19.88 -12.98
CA LEU A 172 -20.11 -20.46 -11.69
C LEU A 172 -20.30 -21.96 -11.79
N LYS A 173 -21.05 -22.44 -12.81
CA LYS A 173 -21.24 -23.87 -13.05
C LYS A 173 -19.91 -24.59 -13.23
N ARG A 174 -19.00 -23.98 -13.99
CA ARG A 174 -17.64 -24.49 -14.15
C ARG A 174 -16.93 -24.64 -12.80
N TYR A 175 -17.04 -23.68 -11.88
CA TYR A 175 -16.42 -23.76 -10.54
C TYR A 175 -17.05 -24.79 -9.61
N GLN A 176 -18.29 -25.20 -9.86
CA GLN A 176 -18.98 -26.25 -9.11
C GLN A 176 -18.63 -27.66 -9.55
N GLU A 177 -18.20 -27.83 -10.80
CA GLU A 177 -17.78 -29.14 -11.33
C GLU A 177 -16.55 -29.68 -10.60
N LYS A 178 -16.44 -31.00 -10.51
CA LYS A 178 -15.24 -31.64 -9.96
C LYS A 178 -14.04 -31.28 -10.86
N PRO A 179 -12.89 -30.89 -10.29
CA PRO A 179 -11.70 -30.63 -11.08
C PRO A 179 -11.23 -31.89 -11.80
N ASP A 180 -10.87 -31.76 -13.09
CA ASP A 180 -10.25 -32.83 -13.87
C ASP A 180 -8.73 -32.79 -13.71
N VAL A 181 -8.25 -32.93 -12.47
CA VAL A 181 -6.81 -32.92 -12.18
C VAL A 181 -6.42 -34.20 -11.46
N LYS A 182 -5.61 -35.01 -12.14
CA LYS A 182 -5.06 -36.26 -11.60
C LYS A 182 -3.71 -36.00 -10.92
N GLY A 183 -3.50 -36.62 -9.76
CA GLY A 183 -2.20 -36.60 -9.08
C GLY A 183 -1.91 -35.35 -8.25
N ILE A 184 -2.92 -34.53 -7.89
CA ILE A 184 -2.72 -33.46 -6.91
C ILE A 184 -2.45 -34.11 -5.52
N PRO A 185 -1.30 -33.85 -4.89
CA PRO A 185 -1.05 -34.29 -3.53
C PRO A 185 -2.03 -33.58 -2.59
N THR A 186 -2.62 -34.33 -1.65
CA THR A 186 -3.52 -33.72 -0.66
C THR A 186 -2.73 -32.73 0.20
N SER A 187 -3.12 -31.46 0.16
CA SER A 187 -2.56 -30.42 1.03
C SER A 187 -3.67 -29.81 1.89
N ARG A 188 -3.28 -29.38 3.08
CA ARG A 188 -4.17 -28.73 4.04
C ARG A 188 -3.57 -27.40 4.43
N HIS A 189 -4.40 -26.37 4.44
CA HIS A 189 -4.01 -25.00 4.76
C HIS A 189 -4.93 -24.45 5.84
N SER A 190 -4.34 -23.94 6.92
CA SER A 190 -5.11 -23.29 7.98
C SER A 190 -5.45 -21.84 7.59
N PHE A 191 -6.59 -21.32 8.04
CA PHE A 191 -6.90 -19.90 7.85
C PHE A 191 -5.95 -19.01 8.65
N SER A 192 -5.36 -19.53 9.73
CA SER A 192 -4.32 -18.84 10.49
C SER A 192 -3.06 -18.55 9.65
N GLU A 193 -2.58 -19.54 8.89
CA GLU A 193 -1.44 -19.37 7.98
C GLU A 193 -1.75 -18.43 6.81
N ILE A 194 -2.95 -18.54 6.24
CA ILE A 194 -3.43 -17.61 5.21
C ILE A 194 -3.48 -16.19 5.77
N GLY A 195 -3.99 -16.01 7.00
CA GLY A 195 -3.99 -14.74 7.71
C GLY A 195 -2.60 -14.13 7.88
N LYS A 196 -1.61 -14.93 8.26
CA LYS A 196 -0.20 -14.48 8.35
C LYS A 196 0.33 -14.01 6.99
N THR A 197 0.06 -14.77 5.92
CA THR A 197 0.47 -14.40 4.56
C THR A 197 -0.18 -13.10 4.11
N ILE A 198 -1.48 -12.90 4.38
CA ILE A 198 -2.19 -11.66 4.07
C ILE A 198 -1.57 -10.48 4.84
N LYS A 199 -1.28 -10.64 6.15
CA LYS A 199 -0.63 -9.59 6.95
C LYS A 199 0.73 -9.17 6.38
N ILE A 200 1.56 -10.14 5.99
CA ILE A 200 2.86 -9.87 5.35
C ILE A 200 2.66 -9.16 4.01
N GLY A 201 1.69 -9.60 3.21
CA GLY A 201 1.32 -8.97 1.94
C GLY A 201 0.89 -7.52 2.13
N CYS A 202 -0.03 -7.24 3.07
CA CYS A 202 -0.45 -5.90 3.43
C CYS A 202 0.72 -5.03 3.86
N TYR A 203 1.61 -5.54 4.73
CA TYR A 203 2.80 -4.81 5.16
C TYR A 203 3.71 -4.42 3.99
N ALA A 204 3.98 -5.36 3.08
CA ALA A 204 4.81 -5.09 1.92
C ALA A 204 4.16 -4.07 0.97
N VAL A 205 2.86 -4.24 0.69
CA VAL A 205 2.08 -3.33 -0.17
C VAL A 205 2.08 -1.92 0.40
N PHE A 206 1.70 -1.73 1.68
CA PHE A 206 1.70 -0.42 2.31
C PHE A 206 3.09 0.22 2.30
N ALA A 207 4.15 -0.54 2.58
CA ALA A 207 5.51 -0.02 2.57
C ALA A 207 5.93 0.46 1.16
N VAL A 208 5.65 -0.31 0.11
CA VAL A 208 6.00 0.05 -1.28
C VAL A 208 5.23 1.28 -1.74
N PHE A 209 3.90 1.30 -1.57
CA PHE A 209 3.08 2.43 -2.00
C PHE A 209 3.39 3.70 -1.21
N ALA A 210 3.59 3.61 0.11
CA ALA A 210 3.98 4.76 0.92
C ALA A 210 5.37 5.29 0.53
N THR A 211 6.33 4.41 0.24
CA THR A 211 7.68 4.82 -0.17
C THR A 211 7.63 5.56 -1.50
N LEU A 212 7.05 4.93 -2.52
CA LEU A 212 7.01 5.48 -3.87
C LEU A 212 6.14 6.73 -3.96
N GLY A 213 4.97 6.71 -3.32
CA GLY A 213 4.03 7.84 -3.31
C GLY A 213 4.63 9.08 -2.65
N ASN A 214 5.13 8.95 -1.40
CA ASN A 214 5.70 10.09 -0.69
C ASN A 214 7.01 10.58 -1.32
N PHE A 215 7.85 9.68 -1.84
CA PHE A 215 9.07 10.07 -2.55
C PHE A 215 8.75 10.84 -3.83
N ALA A 216 7.86 10.32 -4.69
CA ALA A 216 7.51 10.95 -5.96
C ALA A 216 6.85 12.32 -5.76
N LEU A 217 5.87 12.41 -4.85
CA LEU A 217 5.18 13.67 -4.55
C LEU A 217 6.16 14.73 -4.02
N THR A 218 7.02 14.35 -3.07
CA THR A 218 8.00 15.26 -2.49
C THR A 218 9.05 15.67 -3.50
N LEU A 219 9.48 14.75 -4.37
CA LEU A 219 10.42 15.04 -5.45
C LEU A 219 9.84 16.09 -6.41
N ILE A 220 8.60 15.92 -6.84
CA ILE A 220 7.90 16.89 -7.70
C ILE A 220 7.86 18.26 -7.01
N LEU A 221 7.49 18.30 -5.73
CA LEU A 221 7.45 19.54 -4.95
C LEU A 221 8.83 20.22 -4.88
N ILE A 222 9.87 19.47 -4.53
CA ILE A 222 11.25 19.98 -4.44
C ILE A 222 11.70 20.55 -5.78
N LEU A 223 11.47 19.83 -6.88
CA LEU A 223 11.85 20.29 -8.21
C LEU A 223 11.08 21.53 -8.63
N MET A 224 9.78 21.59 -8.33
CA MET A 224 8.95 22.77 -8.59
C MET A 224 9.47 23.98 -7.81
N PHE A 225 9.72 23.85 -6.50
CA PHE A 225 10.28 24.94 -5.69
C PHE A 225 11.68 25.36 -6.11
N ALA A 226 12.55 24.41 -6.44
CA ALA A 226 13.87 24.71 -6.95
C ALA A 226 13.81 25.45 -8.30
N ALA A 227 12.87 25.08 -9.18
CA ALA A 227 12.66 25.75 -10.46
C ALA A 227 12.11 27.17 -10.26
N LEU A 228 11.11 27.34 -9.39
CA LEU A 228 10.57 28.66 -9.05
C LEU A 228 11.64 29.59 -8.49
N GLN A 229 12.54 29.08 -7.63
CA GLN A 229 13.66 29.87 -7.11
C GLN A 229 14.74 30.15 -8.17
N ALA A 230 14.93 29.27 -9.15
CA ALA A 230 15.85 29.54 -10.25
C ALA A 230 15.31 30.61 -11.20
N LEU A 231 13.98 30.68 -11.37
CA LEU A 231 13.31 31.70 -12.19
C LEU A 231 13.18 33.04 -11.46
N TRP A 232 12.79 33.02 -10.20
CA TRP A 232 12.73 34.21 -9.33
C TRP A 232 13.99 34.30 -8.49
N LYS A 233 15.01 34.95 -9.04
CA LYS A 233 16.24 35.30 -8.32
C LYS A 233 15.92 36.15 -7.10
N ALA A 234 15.82 35.50 -5.94
CA ALA A 234 15.60 36.20 -4.68
C ALA A 234 16.88 36.98 -4.31
N PRO A 235 16.78 38.30 -4.03
CA PRO A 235 17.95 39.11 -3.73
C PRO A 235 18.71 38.58 -2.49
N GLY A 236 20.00 38.28 -2.67
CA GLY A 236 20.88 37.74 -1.62
C GLY A 236 21.05 36.21 -1.63
N LEU A 237 20.40 35.49 -2.56
CA LEU A 237 20.56 34.05 -2.79
C LEU A 237 21.14 33.73 -4.18
N ASP A 238 21.58 34.75 -4.92
CA ASP A 238 22.07 34.67 -6.31
C ASP A 238 23.26 33.71 -6.51
N SER A 239 23.90 33.24 -5.42
CA SER A 239 25.02 32.31 -5.45
C SER A 239 24.62 30.82 -5.37
N LEU A 240 23.38 30.49 -4.99
CA LEU A 240 22.98 29.09 -4.81
C LEU A 240 22.56 28.45 -6.15
N LYS A 241 23.42 27.59 -6.70
CA LYS A 241 23.11 26.79 -7.89
C LYS A 241 21.92 25.85 -7.63
N PHE A 242 21.12 25.58 -8.66
CA PHE A 242 19.93 24.71 -8.60
C PHE A 242 20.16 23.39 -7.84
N GLY A 243 21.27 22.69 -8.10
CA GLY A 243 21.57 21.43 -7.40
C GLY A 243 21.76 21.59 -5.88
N LYS A 244 22.32 22.72 -5.42
CA LYS A 244 22.43 23.02 -3.99
C LYS A 244 21.08 23.33 -3.37
N THR A 245 20.22 24.03 -4.12
CA THR A 245 18.83 24.29 -3.74
C THR A 245 18.05 22.99 -3.59
N VAL A 246 18.15 22.08 -4.56
CA VAL A 246 17.56 20.74 -4.48
C VAL A 246 18.08 19.98 -3.26
N SER A 247 19.39 19.99 -3.02
CA SER A 247 19.99 19.36 -1.84
C SER A 247 19.37 19.88 -0.55
N LEU A 248 19.31 21.21 -0.40
CA LEU A 248 18.73 21.88 0.77
C LEU A 248 17.26 21.48 0.97
N LEU A 249 16.46 21.55 -0.09
CA LEU A 249 15.03 21.25 -0.07
C LEU A 249 14.73 19.77 0.28
N CYS A 250 15.61 18.84 -0.12
CA CYS A 250 15.49 17.43 0.28
C CYS A 250 15.54 17.28 1.80
N TYR A 251 16.45 17.97 2.48
CA TYR A 251 16.60 17.84 3.94
C TYR A 251 15.53 18.64 4.70
N THR A 252 15.05 19.77 4.18
CA THR A 252 13.93 20.50 4.79
C THR A 252 12.63 19.71 4.75
N ALA A 253 12.49 18.78 3.81
CA ALA A 253 11.31 17.93 3.70
C ALA A 253 11.22 16.86 4.80
N PHE A 254 12.32 16.50 5.50
CA PHE A 254 12.31 15.37 6.44
C PHE A 254 11.32 15.54 7.60
N PRO A 255 11.25 16.70 8.30
CA PRO A 255 10.31 16.87 9.40
C PRO A 255 8.85 16.88 8.93
N ALA A 256 8.58 17.55 7.80
CA ALA A 256 7.26 17.59 7.19
C ALA A 256 6.79 16.18 6.78
N LEU A 257 7.67 15.40 6.16
CA LEU A 257 7.41 14.01 5.79
C LEU A 257 7.17 13.12 7.00
N ALA A 258 7.96 13.26 8.06
CA ALA A 258 7.77 12.48 9.28
C ALA A 258 6.36 12.68 9.86
N ILE A 259 5.93 13.94 9.97
CA ILE A 259 4.61 14.29 10.51
C ILE A 259 3.51 13.75 9.59
N LYS A 260 3.62 14.01 8.28
CA LYS A 260 2.66 13.54 7.27
C LYS A 260 2.46 12.02 7.36
N MET A 261 3.54 11.27 7.27
CA MET A 261 3.49 9.80 7.22
C MET A 261 2.98 9.21 8.53
N LEU A 262 3.30 9.81 9.69
CA LEU A 262 2.71 9.40 10.96
C LEU A 262 1.19 9.65 10.99
N LEU A 263 0.73 10.83 10.58
CA LEU A 263 -0.70 11.16 10.57
C LEU A 263 -1.50 10.31 9.58
N ASP A 264 -0.93 10.06 8.39
CA ASP A 264 -1.50 9.13 7.41
C ASP A 264 -1.64 7.71 7.98
N SER A 265 -0.71 7.29 8.85
CA SER A 265 -0.78 5.98 9.54
C SER A 265 -1.94 5.89 10.54
N PHE A 266 -2.40 7.02 11.07
CA PHE A 266 -3.54 7.11 11.99
C PHE A 266 -4.86 7.49 11.30
N SER A 267 -4.92 7.43 9.97
CA SER A 267 -6.14 7.72 9.17
C SER A 267 -6.63 9.17 9.24
N PHE A 268 -5.72 10.14 9.30
CA PHE A 268 -6.03 11.58 9.21
C PHE A 268 -5.56 12.23 7.88
N PRO A 269 -5.99 11.75 6.70
CA PRO A 269 -5.38 12.12 5.41
C PRO A 269 -5.51 13.61 5.08
N GLY A 270 -6.67 14.23 5.34
CA GLY A 270 -6.87 15.65 5.04
C GLY A 270 -5.99 16.59 5.89
N VAL A 271 -5.77 16.23 7.16
CA VAL A 271 -4.95 17.01 8.09
C VAL A 271 -3.46 16.81 7.80
N ALA A 272 -3.07 15.59 7.40
CA ALA A 272 -1.69 15.24 7.08
C ALA A 272 -1.12 16.08 5.92
N GLU A 273 -1.88 16.26 4.84
CA GLU A 273 -1.43 17.04 3.68
C GLU A 273 -1.28 18.54 4.03
N VAL A 274 -2.24 19.13 4.74
CA VAL A 274 -2.16 20.54 5.15
C VAL A 274 -0.97 20.78 6.07
N LEU A 275 -0.77 19.92 7.08
CA LEU A 275 0.35 20.04 8.00
C LEU A 275 1.70 19.80 7.32
N PHE A 276 1.76 18.89 6.33
CA PHE A 276 2.95 18.71 5.52
C PHE A 276 3.38 20.03 4.88
N TYR A 277 2.48 20.73 4.20
CA TYR A 277 2.80 22.01 3.57
C TYR A 277 3.22 23.06 4.61
N ILE A 278 2.46 23.24 5.69
CA ILE A 278 2.77 24.21 6.74
C ILE A 278 4.17 23.99 7.31
N VAL A 279 4.48 22.76 7.71
CA VAL A 279 5.78 22.42 8.30
C VAL A 279 6.89 22.56 7.26
N PHE A 280 6.65 22.12 6.03
CA PHE A 280 7.62 22.23 4.93
C PHE A 280 8.00 23.70 4.68
N PHE A 281 7.01 24.59 4.58
CA PHE A 281 7.26 26.02 4.36
C PHE A 281 8.01 26.67 5.51
N ILE A 282 7.62 26.38 6.76
CA ILE A 282 8.32 26.90 7.95
C ILE A 282 9.78 26.45 7.94
N TYR A 283 10.03 25.15 7.75
CA TYR A 283 11.40 24.61 7.70
C TYR A 283 12.20 25.17 6.54
N GLN A 284 11.58 25.33 5.38
CA GLN A 284 12.21 25.97 4.22
C GLN A 284 12.63 27.40 4.57
N MET A 285 11.74 28.23 5.11
CA MET A 285 12.07 29.62 5.48
C MET A 285 13.25 29.69 6.46
N VAL A 286 13.23 28.87 7.51
CA VAL A 286 14.29 28.87 8.53
C VAL A 286 15.62 28.35 7.95
N ALA A 287 15.59 27.27 7.18
CA ALA A 287 16.79 26.70 6.57
C ALA A 287 17.44 27.65 5.55
N PHE A 288 16.64 28.31 4.71
CA PHE A 288 17.14 29.29 3.75
C PHE A 288 17.72 30.53 4.45
N ASN A 289 17.08 31.01 5.51
CA ASN A 289 17.62 32.13 6.29
C ASN A 289 18.97 31.78 6.92
N GLU A 290 19.13 30.57 7.46
CA GLU A 290 20.40 30.16 8.06
C GLU A 290 21.52 29.99 7.02
N VAL A 291 21.19 29.42 5.85
CA VAL A 291 22.14 29.33 4.73
C VAL A 291 22.54 30.73 4.24
N ARG A 292 21.58 31.65 4.12
CA ARG A 292 21.86 33.04 3.73
C ARG A 292 22.79 33.73 4.73
N ARG A 293 22.52 33.60 6.04
CA ARG A 293 23.39 34.15 7.09
C ARG A 293 24.81 33.61 7.03
N SER A 294 24.97 32.31 6.79
CA SER A 294 26.29 31.68 6.63
C SER A 294 27.04 32.24 5.41
N ILE A 295 26.36 32.46 4.28
CA ILE A 295 26.98 33.00 3.06
C ILE A 295 27.38 34.47 3.25
N THR A 296 26.49 35.29 3.82
CA THR A 296 26.79 36.71 4.08
C THR A 296 27.88 36.89 5.14
N GLY A 297 27.92 36.02 6.16
CA GLY A 297 28.98 36.00 7.17
C GLY A 297 30.35 35.66 6.58
N GLU A 298 30.44 34.65 5.70
CA GLU A 298 31.68 34.28 5.00
C GLU A 298 32.16 35.38 4.03
N GLN A 299 31.27 36.21 3.49
CA GLN A 299 31.64 37.34 2.62
C GLN A 299 32.21 38.53 3.41
N ASN A 300 31.64 38.84 4.57
CA ASN A 300 32.10 39.94 5.43
C ASN A 300 33.44 39.63 6.12
N SER A 301 33.77 38.35 6.38
CA SER A 301 35.06 37.95 6.96
C SER A 301 36.23 37.92 5.97
N ASN A 302 35.93 37.94 4.66
CA ASN A 302 36.92 37.91 3.57
C ASN A 302 37.04 39.26 2.84
N GLY A 303 36.49 40.34 3.40
CA GLY A 303 36.69 41.68 2.88
C GLY A 303 38.17 42.08 3.02
N PRO A 304 38.78 42.74 2.01
CA PRO A 304 40.17 43.15 2.09
C PRO A 304 40.36 44.08 3.30
N GLU A 305 41.28 43.73 4.18
CA GLU A 305 41.88 44.70 5.10
C GLU A 305 42.51 45.79 4.22
N HIS A 306 41.85 46.94 4.17
CA HIS A 306 42.37 48.16 3.56
C HIS A 306 43.35 48.84 4.52
#